data_AF-A0A559RPE7-F1
#
_entry.id   AF-A0A559RPE7-F1
#
_cell.length_a   1.000
_cell.length_b   1.000
_cell.length_c   1.000
_cell.angle_alpha   90.00
_cell.angle_beta   90.00
_cell.angle_gamma   90.00
#
_symmetry.space_group_name_H-M   'P 1'
#
loop_
_entity.id
_entity.type
_entity.pdbx_description
1 polymer ?
#
loop_
_entity_poly.entity_id
_entity_poly.type
_entity_poly.pdbx_seq_one_letter_code
_entity_poly.pdbx_strand_id
1 'polypeptide(L)'
;MENKNSYTRANRVYTYAIKNTFNYITMKIILFLVMTLLSLSLYSQNFHTKYEHSYSNNEKVIIENSFPKGGFIYATITGKKYSYVVFRSHITNNTNYDLELHIDASHQTFKIPASPRVGFKMFFPKNFEQYGRQNLQDYGFNVKEFLDSNIHKPSFFTEIIKAGDSHGLYSVVLSDNGVSGVMRAGLVIGGKDLIYKVNGLKLCVGYLTPNL
;
A
#
# COMPACT_ATOMS: atom_id res chain seq x y z
N MET A 1 -71.91 3.62 29.42
CA MET A 1 -71.22 4.44 28.40
C MET A 1 -69.68 4.41 28.57
N GLU A 2 -69.09 3.28 28.98
CA GLU A 2 -67.72 3.25 29.53
C GLU A 2 -66.68 2.52 28.66
N ASN A 3 -67.05 2.09 27.45
CA ASN A 3 -66.22 1.15 26.67
C ASN A 3 -65.47 1.77 25.48
N LYS A 4 -65.47 3.09 25.28
CA LYS A 4 -64.78 3.74 24.15
C LYS A 4 -63.40 4.31 24.52
N ASN A 5 -63.22 4.70 25.77
CA ASN A 5 -61.97 5.27 26.28
C ASN A 5 -60.89 4.21 26.55
N SER A 6 -61.28 2.99 26.97
CA SER A 6 -60.36 1.88 27.21
C SER A 6 -59.68 1.40 25.92
N TYR A 7 -60.45 1.20 24.84
CA TYR A 7 -59.94 0.80 23.52
C TYR A 7 -59.02 1.86 22.91
N THR A 8 -59.36 3.14 23.07
CA THR A 8 -58.54 4.24 22.55
C THR A 8 -57.19 4.34 23.26
N ARG A 9 -57.17 4.08 24.58
CA ARG A 9 -55.93 4.07 25.37
C ARG A 9 -55.05 2.87 25.04
N ALA A 10 -55.63 1.67 24.90
CA ALA A 10 -54.90 0.47 24.49
C ALA A 10 -54.25 0.65 23.12
N ASN A 11 -54.99 1.14 22.12
CA ASN A 11 -54.44 1.38 20.78
C ASN A 11 -53.27 2.38 20.78
N ARG A 12 -53.32 3.44 21.60
CA ARG A 12 -52.18 4.37 21.71
C ARG A 12 -50.93 3.71 22.29
N VAL A 13 -51.08 2.86 23.30
CA VAL A 13 -49.95 2.13 23.90
C VAL A 13 -49.33 1.15 22.89
N TYR A 14 -50.14 0.40 22.15
CA TYR A 14 -49.66 -0.49 21.09
C TYR A 14 -48.93 0.27 19.98
N THR A 15 -49.50 1.38 19.52
CA THR A 15 -48.88 2.19 18.45
C THR A 15 -47.55 2.80 18.91
N TYR A 16 -47.46 3.24 20.17
CA TYR A 16 -46.22 3.74 20.76
C TYR A 16 -45.15 2.65 20.87
N ALA A 17 -45.52 1.45 21.35
CA ALA A 17 -44.61 0.32 21.45
C ALA A 17 -44.08 -0.10 20.07
N ILE A 18 -44.94 -0.18 19.04
CA ILE A 18 -44.53 -0.50 17.66
C ILE A 18 -43.60 0.58 17.11
N LYS A 19 -43.92 1.87 17.28
CA LYS A 19 -43.07 2.97 16.81
C LYS A 19 -41.71 2.98 17.51
N ASN A 20 -41.67 2.69 18.81
CA ASN A 20 -40.43 2.63 19.57
C ASN A 20 -39.56 1.43 19.15
N THR A 21 -40.17 0.26 18.94
CA THR A 21 -39.48 -0.93 18.42
C THR A 21 -38.96 -0.70 17.00
N PHE A 22 -39.77 -0.08 16.12
CA PHE A 22 -39.35 0.28 14.76
C PHE A 22 -38.14 1.22 14.80
N ASN A 23 -38.23 2.34 15.56
CA ASN A 23 -37.12 3.28 15.72
C ASN A 23 -35.84 2.62 16.26
N TYR A 24 -35.98 1.70 17.22
CA TYR A 24 -34.86 0.95 17.78
C TYR A 24 -34.18 0.04 16.74
N ILE A 25 -34.96 -0.67 15.93
CA ILE A 25 -34.45 -1.50 14.82
C ILE A 25 -33.79 -0.61 13.76
N THR A 26 -34.43 0.48 13.37
CA THR A 26 -33.87 1.44 12.39
C THR A 26 -32.55 2.02 12.87
N MET A 27 -32.45 2.40 14.15
CA MET A 27 -31.20 2.92 14.73
C MET A 27 -30.07 1.88 14.71
N LYS A 28 -30.38 0.60 15.01
CA LYS A 28 -29.39 -0.50 14.91
C LYS A 28 -28.90 -0.71 13.49
N ILE A 29 -29.80 -0.67 12.51
CA ILE A 29 -29.43 -0.82 11.09
C ILE A 29 -28.55 0.35 10.64
N ILE A 30 -28.90 1.58 11.00
CA ILE A 30 -28.09 2.76 10.69
C ILE A 30 -26.71 2.65 11.34
N LEU A 31 -26.63 2.28 12.62
CA LEU A 31 -25.36 2.13 13.32
C LEU A 31 -24.48 1.04 12.68
N PHE A 32 -25.07 -0.11 12.32
CA PHE A 32 -24.36 -1.17 11.60
C PHE A 32 -23.81 -0.66 10.26
N LEU A 33 -24.65 0.00 9.46
CA LEU A 33 -24.29 0.50 8.14
C LEU A 33 -23.21 1.59 8.21
N VAL A 34 -23.26 2.47 9.21
CA VAL A 34 -22.21 3.47 9.49
C VAL A 34 -20.90 2.77 9.87
N MET A 35 -20.93 1.75 10.73
CA MET A 35 -19.74 0.98 11.09
C MET A 35 -19.15 0.22 9.89
N THR A 36 -19.98 -0.33 9.01
CA THR A 36 -19.52 -0.98 7.77
C THR A 36 -18.91 0.02 6.79
N LEU A 37 -19.50 1.21 6.64
CA LEU A 37 -18.95 2.27 5.78
C LEU A 37 -17.62 2.81 6.33
N LEU A 38 -17.51 2.98 7.66
CA LEU A 38 -16.28 3.39 8.32
C LEU A 38 -15.16 2.36 8.10
N SER A 39 -15.45 1.05 8.25
CA SER A 39 -14.44 0.01 8.03
C SER A 39 -13.99 -0.07 6.56
N LEU A 40 -14.90 0.09 5.60
CA LEU A 40 -14.58 0.17 4.17
C LEU A 40 -13.71 1.41 3.85
N SER A 41 -14.00 2.55 4.48
CA SER A 41 -13.23 3.79 4.28
C SER A 41 -11.78 3.69 4.77
N LEU A 42 -11.53 2.94 5.85
CA LEU A 42 -10.18 2.67 6.36
C LEU A 42 -9.38 1.74 5.43
N TYR A 43 -10.06 0.84 4.72
CA TYR A 43 -9.42 -0.02 3.72
C TYR A 43 -8.91 0.76 2.50
N SER A 44 -9.64 1.80 2.07
CA SER A 44 -9.36 2.55 0.84
C SER A 44 -8.21 3.58 0.94
N GLN A 45 -7.64 3.84 2.12
CA GLN A 45 -6.71 4.97 2.32
C GLN A 45 -5.20 4.62 2.22
N ASN A 46 -4.85 3.37 1.90
CA ASN A 46 -3.45 2.92 2.04
C ASN A 46 -2.56 3.08 0.79
N PHE A 47 -3.13 3.44 -0.36
CA PHE A 47 -2.40 3.56 -1.63
C PHE A 47 -2.47 4.97 -2.19
N HIS A 48 -1.31 5.48 -2.62
CA HIS A 48 -1.16 6.78 -3.27
C HIS A 48 -1.51 6.73 -4.75
N THR A 49 -1.11 5.65 -5.44
CA THR A 49 -1.38 5.48 -6.87
C THR A 49 -1.69 4.03 -7.19
N LYS A 50 -2.59 3.82 -8.15
CA LYS A 50 -2.89 2.53 -8.75
C LYS A 50 -2.67 2.62 -10.26
N TYR A 51 -1.98 1.64 -10.83
CA TYR A 51 -1.77 1.50 -12.26
C TYR A 51 -2.34 0.16 -12.71
N GLU A 52 -3.09 0.17 -13.81
CA GLU A 52 -3.55 -1.06 -14.46
C GLU A 52 -2.82 -1.19 -15.80
N HIS A 53 -2.21 -2.34 -16.02
CA HIS A 53 -1.56 -2.69 -17.27
C HIS A 53 -2.31 -3.84 -17.91
N SER A 54 -2.98 -3.57 -19.03
CA SER A 54 -3.77 -4.56 -19.76
C SER A 54 -2.87 -5.40 -20.67
N TYR A 55 -3.08 -6.71 -20.60
CA TYR A 55 -2.65 -7.68 -21.58
C TYR A 55 -3.84 -8.03 -22.50
N SER A 56 -3.70 -9.02 -23.38
CA SER A 56 -4.77 -9.51 -24.24
C SER A 56 -5.97 -10.04 -23.44
N ASN A 57 -7.16 -10.11 -24.06
CA ASN A 57 -8.32 -10.84 -23.53
C ASN A 57 -8.76 -10.46 -22.10
N ASN A 58 -8.72 -9.17 -21.74
CA ASN A 58 -9.08 -8.64 -20.40
C ASN A 58 -8.14 -9.06 -19.26
N GLU A 59 -7.04 -9.74 -19.56
CA GLU A 59 -5.99 -10.04 -18.59
C GLU A 59 -5.30 -8.73 -18.18
N LYS A 60 -5.00 -8.58 -16.89
CA LYS A 60 -4.34 -7.36 -16.41
C LYS A 60 -3.45 -7.60 -15.22
N VAL A 61 -2.40 -6.79 -15.15
CA VAL A 61 -1.60 -6.62 -13.93
C VAL A 61 -1.96 -5.31 -13.29
N ILE A 62 -2.17 -5.33 -11.98
CA ILE A 62 -2.44 -4.13 -11.18
C ILE A 62 -1.23 -3.88 -10.29
N ILE A 63 -0.74 -2.64 -10.28
CA ILE A 63 0.30 -2.19 -9.34
C ILE A 63 -0.27 -1.08 -8.46
N GLU A 64 -0.29 -1.31 -7.16
CA GLU A 64 -0.72 -0.35 -6.14
C GLU A 64 0.49 0.10 -5.32
N ASN A 65 0.76 1.40 -5.31
CA ASN A 65 1.89 1.99 -4.60
C ASN A 65 1.40 2.77 -3.38
N SER A 66 2.07 2.63 -2.25
CA SER A 66 1.71 3.30 -1.00
C SER A 66 2.15 4.77 -0.98
N PHE A 67 1.66 5.50 0.03
CA PHE A 67 2.30 6.73 0.46
C PHE A 67 3.72 6.46 1.01
N PRO A 68 4.61 7.46 1.11
CA PRO A 68 5.86 7.31 1.84
C PRO A 68 5.59 7.11 3.34
N LYS A 69 6.30 6.18 3.97
CA LYS A 69 6.55 6.19 5.43
C LYS A 69 8.03 6.43 5.66
N GLY A 70 8.37 7.50 6.37
CA GLY A 70 9.77 7.83 6.60
C GLY A 70 10.00 9.30 6.92
N GLY A 71 11.22 9.77 6.65
CA GLY A 71 11.78 11.00 7.23
C GLY A 71 12.58 10.71 8.51
N PHE A 72 12.90 9.44 8.75
CA PHE A 72 13.65 8.98 9.91
C PHE A 72 15.13 8.86 9.60
N ILE A 73 15.94 8.86 10.65
CA ILE A 73 17.39 8.74 10.58
C ILE A 73 17.77 7.29 10.89
N TYR A 74 18.54 6.70 9.99
CA TYR A 74 19.31 5.49 10.23
C TYR A 74 20.76 5.89 10.55
N ALA A 75 21.36 5.28 11.57
CA ALA A 75 22.77 5.44 11.90
C ALA A 75 23.47 4.09 11.82
N THR A 76 24.58 4.02 11.08
CA THR A 76 25.43 2.83 11.01
C THR A 76 26.14 2.60 12.34
N ILE A 77 26.71 1.41 12.52
CA ILE A 77 27.61 1.08 13.64
C ILE A 77 28.80 2.06 13.75
N THR A 78 29.25 2.61 12.63
CA THR A 78 30.33 3.62 12.54
C THR A 78 29.87 5.05 12.79
N GLY A 79 28.59 5.27 13.10
CA GLY A 79 28.01 6.59 13.39
C GLY A 79 27.62 7.40 12.16
N LYS A 80 27.77 6.87 10.94
CA LYS A 80 27.33 7.55 9.72
C LYS A 80 25.81 7.55 9.65
N LYS A 81 25.23 8.74 9.49
CA LYS A 81 23.79 8.94 9.46
C LYS A 81 23.26 9.03 8.03
N TYR A 82 22.04 8.55 7.85
CA TYR A 82 21.30 8.62 6.61
C TYR A 82 19.83 8.90 6.90
N SER A 83 19.19 9.72 6.06
CA SER A 83 17.73 9.81 6.04
C SER A 83 17.18 8.71 5.16
N TYR A 84 16.07 8.08 5.58
CA TYR A 84 15.40 7.07 4.78
C TYR A 84 13.89 7.27 4.67
N VAL A 85 13.33 6.69 3.61
CA VAL A 85 11.90 6.55 3.39
C VAL A 85 11.62 5.17 2.82
N VAL A 86 10.54 4.57 3.29
CA VAL A 86 10.01 3.28 2.88
C VAL A 86 8.74 3.48 2.07
N PHE A 87 8.65 2.79 0.94
CA PHE A 87 7.42 2.62 0.17
C PHE A 87 7.10 1.14 0.07
N ARG A 88 5.81 0.85 -0.07
CA ARG A 88 5.29 -0.47 -0.42
C ARG A 88 4.71 -0.40 -1.81
N SER A 89 4.96 -1.44 -2.60
CA SER A 89 4.21 -1.71 -3.83
C SER A 89 3.53 -3.07 -3.72
N HIS A 90 2.36 -3.22 -4.31
CA HIS A 90 1.62 -4.47 -4.38
C HIS A 90 1.29 -4.76 -5.84
N ILE A 91 1.70 -5.93 -6.32
CA ILE A 91 1.50 -6.37 -7.71
C ILE A 91 0.48 -7.50 -7.67
N THR A 92 -0.65 -7.33 -8.35
CA THR A 92 -1.68 -8.37 -8.50
C THR A 92 -1.68 -8.88 -9.92
N ASN A 93 -1.48 -10.18 -10.08
CA ASN A 93 -1.51 -10.88 -11.36
C ASN A 93 -2.94 -11.38 -11.65
N ASN A 94 -3.71 -10.66 -12.48
CA ASN A 94 -5.01 -11.13 -12.95
C ASN A 94 -4.93 -11.69 -14.38
N THR A 95 -3.79 -12.30 -14.77
CA THR A 95 -3.68 -13.08 -16.00
C THR A 95 -3.90 -14.57 -15.70
N ASN A 96 -3.92 -15.41 -16.75
CA ASN A 96 -4.01 -16.87 -16.64
C ASN A 96 -2.65 -17.58 -16.70
N TYR A 97 -1.55 -16.84 -16.64
CA TYR A 97 -0.18 -17.35 -16.65
C TYR A 97 0.65 -16.75 -15.52
N ASP A 98 1.73 -17.43 -15.18
CA ASP A 98 2.66 -16.96 -14.16
C ASP A 98 3.48 -15.77 -14.69
N LEU A 99 3.82 -14.84 -13.81
CA LEU A 99 4.70 -13.72 -14.13
C LEU A 99 6.03 -13.88 -13.44
N GLU A 100 7.12 -13.70 -14.19
CA GLU A 100 8.44 -13.52 -13.60
C GLU A 100 8.64 -12.06 -13.24
N LEU A 101 8.75 -11.79 -11.94
CA LEU A 101 9.18 -10.52 -11.39
C LEU A 101 10.69 -10.58 -11.17
N HIS A 102 11.43 -9.82 -11.97
CA HIS A 102 12.84 -9.61 -11.74
C HIS A 102 13.09 -8.18 -11.29
N ILE A 103 13.76 -8.02 -10.15
CA ILE A 103 14.24 -6.74 -9.64
C ILE A 103 15.76 -6.77 -9.65
N ASP A 104 16.34 -5.73 -10.25
CA ASP A 104 17.75 -5.40 -10.14
C ASP A 104 17.92 -3.90 -9.84
N ALA A 105 18.21 -3.62 -8.57
CA ALA A 105 18.60 -2.30 -8.09
C ALA A 105 20.07 -2.29 -7.65
N SER A 106 20.90 -3.15 -8.25
CA SER A 106 22.36 -3.13 -8.07
C SER A 106 23.01 -1.85 -8.63
N HIS A 107 22.27 -1.10 -9.45
CA HIS A 107 22.71 0.18 -9.97
C HIS A 107 22.71 1.32 -8.94
N GLN A 108 23.90 1.87 -8.78
CA GLN A 108 24.33 3.24 -8.47
C GLN A 108 23.42 4.23 -7.72
N THR A 109 24.11 5.09 -6.98
CA THR A 109 23.54 6.33 -6.47
C THR A 109 22.88 7.13 -7.58
N PHE A 110 21.62 7.52 -7.41
CA PHE A 110 20.88 8.37 -8.34
C PHE A 110 20.64 9.75 -7.74
N LYS A 111 20.24 10.70 -8.59
CA LYS A 111 19.92 12.07 -8.22
C LYS A 111 18.53 12.41 -8.74
N ILE A 112 17.69 12.97 -7.88
CA ILE A 112 16.35 13.42 -8.28
C ILE A 112 16.42 14.87 -8.78
N PRO A 113 15.59 15.27 -9.76
CA PRO A 113 15.61 16.64 -10.30
C PRO A 113 15.43 17.75 -9.26
N ALA A 114 14.58 17.50 -8.25
CA ALA A 114 14.31 18.46 -7.17
C ALA A 114 15.50 18.62 -6.19
N SER A 115 16.51 17.75 -6.23
CA SER A 115 17.66 17.77 -5.33
C SER A 115 18.91 17.20 -6.02
N PRO A 116 19.43 17.90 -7.06
CA PRO A 116 20.46 17.38 -7.95
C PRO A 116 21.85 17.24 -7.31
N ARG A 117 22.01 17.76 -6.08
CA ARG A 117 23.25 17.64 -5.29
C ARG A 117 23.24 16.48 -4.30
N VAL A 118 22.08 15.88 -4.04
CA VAL A 118 21.94 14.80 -3.06
C VAL A 118 21.97 13.45 -3.77
N GLY A 119 22.84 12.56 -3.30
CA GLY A 119 22.92 11.19 -3.76
C GLY A 119 21.93 10.31 -3.02
N PHE A 120 21.11 9.57 -3.76
CA PHE A 120 20.16 8.61 -3.22
C PHE A 120 20.60 7.18 -3.55
N LYS A 121 20.38 6.25 -2.63
CA LYS A 121 20.46 4.81 -2.86
C LYS A 121 19.10 4.19 -2.68
N MET A 122 18.83 3.10 -3.39
CA MET A 122 17.57 2.38 -3.28
C MET A 122 17.84 0.89 -3.06
N PHE A 123 16.99 0.27 -2.27
CA PHE A 123 17.04 -1.15 -1.96
C PHE A 123 15.65 -1.76 -2.06
N PHE A 124 15.57 -3.00 -2.50
CA PHE A 124 14.36 -3.82 -2.55
C PHE A 124 14.59 -5.09 -1.71
N PRO A 125 14.21 -5.08 -0.44
CA PRO A 125 14.32 -6.25 0.42
C PRO A 125 13.55 -7.44 -0.18
N LYS A 126 14.16 -8.63 -0.17
CA LYS A 126 13.51 -9.89 -0.59
C LYS A 126 12.40 -10.36 0.39
N ASN A 127 12.01 -9.53 1.35
CA ASN A 127 11.05 -9.94 2.37
C ASN A 127 9.62 -9.79 1.86
N PHE A 128 8.86 -10.88 1.94
CA PHE A 128 7.44 -10.90 1.66
C PHE A 128 6.67 -10.14 2.74
N GLU A 129 5.76 -9.26 2.31
CA GLU A 129 4.88 -8.57 3.21
C GLU A 129 3.83 -9.50 3.82
N GLN A 130 3.59 -9.38 5.13
CA GLN A 130 2.37 -9.90 5.74
C GLN A 130 1.28 -8.81 5.71
N TYR A 131 0.12 -9.14 5.11
CA TYR A 131 -1.08 -8.30 5.14
C TYR A 131 -1.41 -7.82 6.57
N GLY A 132 -1.96 -6.61 6.71
CA GLY A 132 -2.46 -6.07 7.99
C GLY A 132 -1.50 -5.18 8.76
N ARG A 133 -0.30 -4.91 8.22
CA ARG A 133 0.72 -4.05 8.85
C ARG A 133 0.74 -2.61 8.33
N GLN A 134 -0.28 -2.22 7.54
CA GLN A 134 -0.31 -0.93 6.84
C GLN A 134 -0.22 0.27 7.77
N ASN A 135 -0.69 0.15 9.01
CA ASN A 135 -0.70 1.23 10.00
C ASN A 135 0.59 1.31 10.82
N LEU A 136 1.45 0.29 10.80
CA LEU A 136 2.69 0.26 11.59
C LEU A 136 3.76 1.18 11.02
N GLN A 137 4.71 1.60 11.86
CA GLN A 137 5.90 2.31 11.41
C GLN A 137 6.61 1.51 10.31
N ASP A 138 7.02 2.19 9.25
CA ASP A 138 7.68 1.57 8.08
C ASP A 138 6.91 0.36 7.53
N TYR A 139 5.58 0.36 7.66
CA TYR A 139 4.70 -0.75 7.27
C TYR A 139 4.98 -2.06 8.01
N GLY A 140 5.62 -2.00 9.18
CA GLY A 140 6.03 -3.15 9.97
C GLY A 140 7.31 -3.82 9.47
N PHE A 141 8.03 -3.17 8.55
CA PHE A 141 9.33 -3.63 8.05
C PHE A 141 10.48 -3.15 8.96
N ASN A 142 11.37 -4.06 9.37
CA ASN A 142 12.54 -3.70 10.19
C ASN A 142 13.67 -3.12 9.33
N VAL A 143 13.57 -1.82 9.04
CA VAL A 143 14.55 -1.09 8.20
C VAL A 143 15.97 -1.17 8.78
N LYS A 144 16.11 -1.05 10.11
CA LYS A 144 17.43 -1.02 10.76
C LYS A 144 18.18 -2.33 10.53
N GLU A 145 17.55 -3.45 10.86
CA GLU A 145 18.16 -4.78 10.71
C GLU A 145 18.51 -5.06 9.24
N PHE A 146 17.61 -4.68 8.32
CA PHE A 146 17.86 -4.81 6.89
C PHE A 146 19.08 -4.00 6.44
N LEU A 147 19.14 -2.71 6.79
CA LEU A 147 20.23 -1.82 6.38
C LEU A 147 21.56 -2.22 7.01
N ASP A 148 21.58 -2.62 8.29
CA ASP A 148 22.78 -3.12 8.97
C ASP A 148 23.40 -4.30 8.20
N SER A 149 22.57 -5.14 7.58
CA SER A 149 23.01 -6.33 6.84
C SER A 149 23.27 -6.09 5.35
N ASN A 150 22.70 -5.04 4.75
CA ASN A 150 22.60 -4.91 3.28
C ASN A 150 23.01 -3.55 2.71
N ILE A 151 23.32 -2.53 3.50
CA ILE A 151 23.62 -1.16 2.99
C ILE A 151 24.80 -1.10 1.99
N HIS A 152 25.67 -2.11 2.01
CA HIS A 152 26.84 -2.24 1.11
C HIS A 152 26.69 -3.36 0.07
N LYS A 153 25.53 -4.03 0.02
CA LYS A 153 25.27 -5.14 -0.91
C LYS A 153 24.37 -4.68 -2.04
N PRO A 154 24.52 -5.23 -3.26
CA PRO A 154 23.53 -5.03 -4.31
C PRO A 154 22.19 -5.64 -3.89
N SER A 155 21.10 -5.06 -4.41
CA SER A 155 19.74 -5.53 -4.15
C SER A 155 19.15 -6.06 -5.44
N PHE A 156 19.00 -7.38 -5.54
CA PHE A 156 18.36 -8.04 -6.67
C PHE A 156 17.63 -9.30 -6.23
N PHE A 157 16.57 -9.66 -6.93
CA PHE A 157 15.88 -10.93 -6.78
C PHE A 157 15.03 -11.26 -8.01
N THR A 158 14.71 -12.54 -8.15
CA THR A 158 13.68 -13.02 -9.08
C THR A 158 12.66 -13.82 -8.28
N GLU A 159 11.38 -13.57 -8.53
CA GLU A 159 10.26 -14.28 -7.93
C GLU A 159 9.19 -14.56 -8.99
N ILE A 160 8.42 -15.64 -8.80
CA ILE A 160 7.28 -15.97 -9.66
C ILE A 160 5.99 -15.55 -8.96
N ILE A 161 5.19 -14.72 -9.63
CA ILE A 161 3.83 -14.36 -9.21
C ILE A 161 2.85 -15.23 -10.00
N LYS A 162 2.24 -16.21 -9.33
CA LYS A 162 1.32 -17.14 -10.00
C LYS A 162 0.10 -16.43 -10.58
N ALA A 163 -0.52 -17.05 -11.58
CA ALA A 163 -1.82 -16.61 -12.08
C ALA A 163 -2.85 -16.47 -10.93
N GLY A 164 -3.50 -15.31 -10.83
CA GLY A 164 -4.47 -15.00 -9.78
C GLY A 164 -3.88 -14.61 -8.42
N ASP A 165 -2.56 -14.69 -8.25
CA ASP A 165 -1.87 -14.35 -7.00
C ASP A 165 -1.40 -12.89 -6.97
N SER A 166 -0.88 -12.49 -5.81
CA SER A 166 -0.32 -11.16 -5.60
C SER A 166 1.00 -11.21 -4.84
N HIS A 167 1.81 -10.17 -5.04
CA HIS A 167 3.11 -10.04 -4.41
C HIS A 167 3.30 -8.61 -3.86
N GLY A 168 3.59 -8.53 -2.57
CA GLY A 168 3.95 -7.27 -1.90
C GLY A 168 5.46 -7.11 -1.81
N LEU A 169 5.96 -5.91 -2.10
CA LEU A 169 7.37 -5.58 -1.99
C LEU A 169 7.61 -4.24 -1.33
N TYR A 170 8.71 -4.16 -0.59
CA TYR A 170 9.22 -2.92 -0.02
C TYR A 170 10.27 -2.29 -0.93
N SER A 171 10.35 -0.96 -0.89
CA SER A 171 11.49 -0.22 -1.40
C SER A 171 11.96 0.76 -0.33
N VAL A 172 13.27 0.81 -0.09
CA VAL A 172 13.90 1.69 0.88
C VAL A 172 14.79 2.66 0.12
N VAL A 173 14.48 3.94 0.17
CA VAL A 173 15.29 5.01 -0.43
C VAL A 173 16.05 5.72 0.66
N LEU A 174 17.36 5.86 0.47
CA LEU A 174 18.33 6.34 1.45
C LEU A 174 19.09 7.55 0.89
N SER A 175 19.33 8.58 1.70
CA SER A 175 20.20 9.71 1.35
C SER A 175 21.09 10.10 2.52
N ASP A 176 22.27 10.65 2.23
CA ASP A 176 23.22 11.11 3.24
C ASP A 176 22.89 12.50 3.80
N ASN A 177 22.22 13.35 3.01
CA ASN A 177 21.97 14.74 3.39
C ASN A 177 20.48 15.08 3.62
N GLY A 178 19.57 14.11 3.49
CA GLY A 178 18.13 14.38 3.51
C GLY A 178 17.71 15.36 2.40
N VAL A 179 16.40 15.54 2.21
CA VAL A 179 15.88 16.56 1.30
C VAL A 179 14.60 17.16 1.87
N SER A 180 14.38 18.44 1.59
CA SER A 180 13.12 19.10 1.93
C SER A 180 12.01 18.68 0.97
N GLY A 181 10.82 18.44 1.51
CA GLY A 181 9.63 18.09 0.72
C GLY A 181 9.28 16.60 0.76
N VAL A 182 8.14 16.28 0.15
CA VAL A 182 7.60 14.92 0.18
C VAL A 182 8.18 14.11 -0.97
N MET A 183 8.80 12.97 -0.65
CA MET A 183 9.20 12.00 -1.67
C MET A 183 7.99 11.14 -2.07
N ARG A 184 7.68 11.12 -3.37
CA ARG A 184 6.68 10.26 -3.99
C ARG A 184 7.40 9.27 -4.87
N ALA A 185 7.15 7.99 -4.63
CA ALA A 185 7.71 6.95 -5.44
C ALA A 185 6.72 5.79 -5.63
N GLY A 186 7.01 4.96 -6.63
CA GLY A 186 6.21 3.79 -6.93
C GLY A 186 6.64 3.11 -8.22
N LEU A 187 6.28 1.84 -8.35
CA LEU A 187 6.51 1.03 -9.53
C LEU A 187 5.41 1.25 -10.56
N VAL A 188 5.81 1.22 -11.83
CA VAL A 188 4.92 1.16 -12.99
C VAL A 188 5.50 0.20 -14.03
N ILE A 189 4.64 -0.33 -14.90
CA ILE A 189 5.07 -1.12 -16.06
C ILE A 189 5.26 -0.18 -17.25
N GLY A 190 6.41 -0.30 -17.91
CA GLY A 190 6.77 0.42 -19.14
C GLY A 190 7.08 -0.55 -20.27
N GLY A 191 6.05 -1.21 -20.82
CA GLY A 191 6.25 -2.33 -21.73
C GLY A 191 6.62 -3.59 -20.94
N LYS A 192 7.81 -4.15 -21.18
CA LYS A 192 8.34 -5.27 -20.36
C LYS A 192 9.12 -4.78 -19.14
N ASP A 193 9.58 -3.54 -19.17
CA ASP A 193 10.41 -2.97 -18.12
C ASP A 193 9.57 -2.60 -16.90
N LEU A 194 10.15 -2.82 -15.73
CA LEU A 194 9.62 -2.33 -14.47
C LEU A 194 10.32 -1.02 -14.13
N ILE A 195 9.54 0.06 -14.10
CA ILE A 195 10.05 1.42 -13.90
C ILE A 195 9.69 1.90 -12.50
N TYR A 196 10.72 2.22 -11.71
CA TYR A 196 10.55 2.94 -10.46
C TYR A 196 10.53 4.45 -10.72
N LYS A 197 9.39 5.08 -10.47
CA LYS A 197 9.25 6.54 -10.53
C LYS A 197 9.57 7.12 -9.16
N VAL A 198 10.42 8.14 -9.09
CA VAL A 198 10.69 8.88 -7.85
C VAL A 198 10.82 10.37 -8.15
N ASN A 199 9.90 11.19 -7.63
CA ASN A 199 9.85 12.65 -7.84
C ASN A 199 10.14 13.08 -9.30
N GLY A 200 9.52 12.41 -10.26
CA GLY A 200 9.65 12.70 -11.71
C GLY A 200 10.81 11.99 -12.41
N LEU A 201 11.78 11.44 -11.68
CA LEU A 201 12.81 10.54 -12.23
C LEU A 201 12.19 9.17 -12.55
N LYS A 202 12.62 8.56 -13.66
CA LYS A 202 12.29 7.18 -14.03
C LYS A 202 13.55 6.34 -14.01
N LEU A 203 13.54 5.25 -13.25
CA LEU A 203 14.64 4.28 -13.18
C LEU A 203 14.11 2.94 -13.65
N CYS A 204 14.77 2.30 -14.62
CA CYS A 204 14.51 0.89 -14.91
C CYS A 204 15.14 0.06 -13.78
N VAL A 205 14.33 -0.75 -13.11
CA VAL A 205 14.74 -1.54 -11.93
C VAL A 205 14.53 -3.04 -12.14
N GLY A 206 14.29 -3.46 -13.38
CA GLY A 206 14.06 -4.85 -13.75
C GLY A 206 12.93 -4.98 -14.75
N TYR A 207 12.23 -6.11 -14.72
CA TYR A 207 11.16 -6.43 -15.65
C TYR A 207 10.06 -7.26 -15.00
N LEU A 208 8.90 -7.26 -15.65
CA LEU A 208 7.78 -8.12 -15.32
C LEU A 208 7.24 -8.73 -16.61
N THR A 209 7.45 -10.03 -16.79
CA THR A 209 7.15 -10.71 -18.05
C THR A 209 6.38 -12.01 -17.82
N PRO A 210 5.56 -12.44 -18.81
CA PRO A 210 5.01 -13.79 -18.81
C PRO A 210 6.12 -14.83 -18.65
N ASN A 211 5.93 -15.78 -17.73
CA ASN A 211 6.73 -16.99 -17.59
C ASN A 211 5.95 -18.12 -18.27
N LEU A 212 6.27 -18.38 -19.53
CA LEU A 212 5.59 -19.32 -20.42
C LEU A 212 6.30 -20.67 -20.47
#